data_AF-A0A140KCL6-F1
#
_entry.id   AF-A0A140KCL6-F1
#
_cell.length_a   1.000
_cell.length_b   1.000
_cell.length_c   1.000
_cell.angle_alpha   90.00
_cell.angle_beta   90.00
_cell.angle_gamma   90.00
#
_symmetry.space_group_name_H-M   'P 1'
#
loop_
_entity.id
_entity.type
_entity.pdbx_description
1 polymer ?
#
loop_
_entity_poly.entity_id
_entity_poly.type
_entity_poly.pdbx_seq_one_letter_code
_entity_poly.pdbx_strand_id
1 'polypeptide(L)'
;MKTVDLLDKYFETAFAAPDGIKRLRELILTLAMQGKLVPQNPKDRPASELLKEIEAEKKRLIKEGKIKKSKPLPEITPDEIPYNLPDSWEWVRLGEIGETQTGTTPPRKDIENFGDFIPFINPGDIKNYQINYSENGLSKIGLSKGRLIEENSILMVCIGGSIGKHAINNRDK
;
A
#
# COMPACT_ATOMS: atom_id res chain seq x y z
N MET A 1 -33.58 -5.79 3.77
CA MET A 1 -33.30 -4.42 3.27
C MET A 1 -31.80 -4.29 3.17
N LYS A 2 -31.26 -3.97 1.99
CA LYS A 2 -29.81 -3.87 1.76
C LYS A 2 -29.27 -2.61 2.43
N THR A 3 -27.97 -2.60 2.75
CA THR A 3 -27.32 -1.44 3.40
C THR A 3 -27.45 -0.16 2.57
N VAL A 4 -27.39 -0.26 1.24
CA VAL A 4 -27.58 0.88 0.33
C VAL A 4 -29.01 1.43 0.42
N ASP A 5 -30.03 0.57 0.46
CA ASP A 5 -31.43 1.00 0.61
C ASP A 5 -31.66 1.81 1.89
N LEU A 6 -30.95 1.44 2.97
CA LEU A 6 -30.97 2.17 4.23
C LEU A 6 -30.29 3.54 4.12
N LEU A 7 -29.12 3.59 3.47
CA LEU A 7 -28.43 4.85 3.24
C LEU A 7 -29.30 5.81 2.44
N ASP A 8 -29.89 5.36 1.34
CA ASP A 8 -30.74 6.18 0.48
C ASP A 8 -31.98 6.68 1.25
N LYS A 9 -32.63 5.80 2.01
CA LYS A 9 -33.82 6.15 2.80
C LYS A 9 -33.54 7.22 3.86
N TYR A 10 -32.38 7.17 4.51
CA TYR A 10 -32.03 8.04 5.63
C TYR A 10 -31.01 9.12 5.27
N PHE A 11 -30.67 9.28 3.98
CA PHE A 11 -29.63 10.19 3.50
C PHE A 11 -29.90 11.64 3.96
N GLU A 12 -31.09 12.16 3.67
CA GLU A 12 -31.49 13.53 4.02
C GLU A 12 -31.46 13.76 5.54
N THR A 13 -31.89 12.77 6.33
CA THR A 13 -31.85 12.85 7.80
C THR A 13 -30.42 12.88 8.32
N ALA A 14 -29.54 12.03 7.78
CA ALA A 14 -28.12 12.01 8.15
C ALA A 14 -27.39 13.29 7.71
N PHE A 15 -27.76 13.83 6.54
CA PHE A 15 -27.22 15.06 5.99
C PHE A 15 -27.60 16.29 6.82
N ALA A 16 -28.87 16.38 7.26
CA ALA A 16 -29.39 17.52 8.01
C ALA A 16 -28.96 17.56 9.50
N ALA A 17 -28.36 16.49 10.03
CA ALA A 17 -27.89 16.45 11.41
C ALA A 17 -26.65 17.36 11.62
N PRO A 18 -26.42 17.88 12.84
CA PRO A 18 -25.15 18.53 13.18
C PRO A 18 -23.96 17.58 12.91
N ASP A 19 -22.92 18.09 12.25
CA ASP A 19 -21.79 17.30 11.73
C ASP A 19 -22.15 16.20 10.72
N GLY A 20 -23.38 16.24 10.17
CA GLY A 20 -23.95 15.22 9.30
C GLY A 20 -23.08 14.87 8.10
N ILE A 21 -22.55 15.88 7.40
CA ILE A 21 -21.66 15.68 6.24
C ILE A 21 -20.39 14.90 6.63
N LYS A 22 -19.76 15.22 7.76
CA LYS A 22 -18.53 14.56 8.20
C LYS A 22 -18.81 13.09 8.54
N ARG A 23 -19.84 12.84 9.36
CA ARG A 23 -20.24 11.49 9.78
C ARG A 23 -20.70 10.64 8.59
N LEU A 24 -21.41 11.25 7.64
CA LEU A 24 -21.85 10.56 6.43
C LEU A 24 -20.66 10.13 5.56
N ARG A 25 -19.64 10.98 5.41
CA ARG A 25 -18.39 10.60 4.70
C ARG A 25 -17.69 9.44 5.39
N GLU A 26 -17.54 9.50 6.71
CA GLU A 26 -16.93 8.41 7.50
C GLU A 26 -17.72 7.10 7.36
N LEU A 27 -19.06 7.18 7.40
CA LEU A 27 -19.94 6.03 7.21
C LEU A 27 -19.80 5.43 5.81
N ILE A 28 -19.86 6.26 4.76
CA ILE A 28 -19.70 5.81 3.37
C ILE A 28 -18.33 5.14 3.19
N LEU A 29 -17.24 5.74 3.68
CA LEU A 29 -15.91 5.14 3.61
C LEU A 29 -15.85 3.79 4.34
N THR A 30 -16.42 3.71 5.54
CA THR A 30 -16.50 2.46 6.31
C THR A 30 -17.24 1.38 5.53
N LEU A 31 -18.39 1.72 4.93
CA LEU A 31 -19.18 0.77 4.15
C LEU A 31 -18.47 0.36 2.84
N ALA A 32 -17.71 1.28 2.24
CA ALA A 32 -16.88 1.00 1.06
C ALA A 32 -15.80 -0.04 1.39
N MET A 33 -15.08 0.16 2.50
CA MET A 33 -14.05 -0.77 2.98
C MET A 33 -14.61 -2.14 3.39
N GLN A 34 -15.91 -2.23 3.67
CA GLN A 34 -16.63 -3.48 3.96
C GLN A 34 -17.25 -4.13 2.71
N GLY A 35 -17.12 -3.52 1.52
CA GLY A 35 -17.74 -4.03 0.29
C GLY A 35 -19.28 -3.95 0.28
N LYS A 36 -19.89 -3.10 1.13
CA LYS A 36 -21.35 -3.03 1.31
C LYS A 36 -22.06 -2.00 0.43
N LEU A 37 -21.30 -1.21 -0.31
CA LEU A 37 -21.84 -0.17 -1.20
C LEU A 37 -22.20 -0.67 -2.59
N VAL A 38 -21.78 -1.89 -2.95
CA VAL A 38 -22.05 -2.49 -4.26
C VAL A 38 -22.54 -3.93 -4.10
N PRO A 39 -23.44 -4.42 -4.98
CA PRO A 39 -23.82 -5.82 -5.01
C PRO A 39 -22.59 -6.70 -5.28
N GLN A 40 -22.40 -7.73 -4.46
CA GLN A 40 -21.36 -8.73 -4.65
C GLN A 40 -21.79 -9.74 -5.71
N ASN A 41 -20.90 -10.09 -6.62
CA ASN A 41 -21.16 -11.11 -7.64
C ASN A 41 -20.62 -12.47 -7.17
N PRO A 42 -21.47 -13.50 -6.97
CA PRO A 42 -21.02 -14.81 -6.53
C PRO A 42 -20.08 -15.55 -7.51
N LYS A 43 -19.97 -15.05 -8.75
CA LYS A 43 -19.05 -15.58 -9.77
C LYS A 43 -17.69 -14.88 -9.75
N ASP A 44 -17.49 -13.88 -8.91
CA ASP A 44 -16.21 -13.21 -8.77
C ASP A 44 -15.18 -14.21 -8.24
N ARG A 45 -13.97 -14.13 -8.80
CA ARG A 45 -12.84 -14.94 -8.37
C ARG A 45 -12.55 -14.67 -6.88
N PRO A 46 -12.51 -15.69 -6.01
CA PRO A 46 -12.15 -15.49 -4.61
C PRO A 46 -10.68 -15.12 -4.48
N ALA A 47 -10.37 -14.21 -3.56
CA ALA A 47 -9.00 -13.77 -3.27
C ALA A 47 -8.06 -14.94 -2.97
N SER A 48 -8.57 -16.00 -2.31
CA SER A 48 -7.82 -17.23 -2.00
C SER A 48 -7.19 -17.91 -3.23
N GLU A 49 -7.78 -17.78 -4.42
CA GLU A 49 -7.18 -18.29 -5.65
C GLU A 49 -5.98 -17.45 -6.09
N LEU A 50 -6.10 -16.11 -6.03
CA LEU A 50 -4.99 -15.22 -6.37
C LEU A 50 -3.84 -15.37 -5.37
N LEU A 51 -4.14 -15.56 -4.10
CA LEU A 51 -3.11 -15.80 -3.07
C LEU A 51 -2.31 -17.08 -3.32
N LYS A 52 -2.95 -18.13 -3.84
CA LYS A 52 -2.24 -19.35 -4.27
C LYS A 52 -1.27 -19.07 -5.42
N GLU A 53 -1.67 -18.25 -6.38
CA GLU A 53 -0.80 -17.83 -7.49
C GLU A 53 0.39 -17.00 -7.00
N ILE A 54 0.13 -16.03 -6.12
CA ILE A 54 1.17 -15.18 -5.52
C ILE A 54 2.17 -16.05 -4.75
N GLU A 55 1.70 -17.00 -3.94
CA GLU A 55 2.58 -17.89 -3.18
C GLU A 55 3.39 -18.82 -4.09
N ALA A 56 2.81 -19.32 -5.18
CA ALA A 56 3.53 -20.11 -6.18
C ALA A 56 4.62 -19.28 -6.88
N GLU A 57 4.30 -18.05 -7.26
CA GLU A 57 5.22 -17.13 -7.91
C GLU A 57 6.35 -16.72 -6.95
N LYS A 58 6.02 -16.42 -5.69
CA LYS A 58 7.01 -16.15 -4.63
C LYS A 58 7.99 -17.31 -4.46
N LYS A 59 7.50 -18.55 -4.42
CA LYS A 59 8.37 -19.75 -4.37
C LYS A 59 9.28 -19.85 -5.58
N ARG A 60 8.77 -19.55 -6.78
CA ARG A 60 9.57 -19.53 -8.01
C ARG A 60 10.69 -18.49 -7.93
N LEU A 61 10.37 -17.25 -7.56
CA LEU A 61 11.35 -16.16 -7.45
C LEU A 61 12.40 -16.42 -6.35
N ILE A 62 12.04 -17.07 -5.24
CA ILE A 62 12.98 -17.53 -4.21
C ILE A 62 13.96 -18.58 -4.79
N LYS A 63 13.44 -19.54 -5.56
CA LYS A 63 14.26 -20.58 -6.19
C LYS A 63 15.22 -20.00 -7.24
N GLU A 64 14.78 -18.98 -7.97
CA GLU A 64 15.60 -18.22 -8.92
C GLU A 64 16.59 -17.25 -8.25
N GLY A 65 16.52 -17.08 -6.92
CA GLY A 65 17.39 -16.17 -6.17
C GLY A 65 17.09 -14.68 -6.40
N LYS A 66 15.97 -14.35 -7.05
CA LYS A 66 15.54 -12.96 -7.30
C LYS A 66 15.05 -12.28 -6.03
N ILE A 67 14.48 -13.07 -5.12
CA ILE A 67 14.00 -12.59 -3.82
C ILE A 67 14.49 -13.47 -2.67
N LYS A 68 14.55 -12.90 -1.46
CA LYS A 68 14.97 -13.63 -0.26
C LYS A 68 13.78 -14.33 0.39
N LYS A 69 14.01 -15.50 0.97
CA LYS A 69 13.00 -16.19 1.77
C LYS A 69 12.67 -15.35 3.00
N SER A 70 11.42 -14.91 3.10
CA SER A 70 10.91 -14.21 4.28
C SER A 70 10.61 -15.19 5.41
N LYS A 71 10.63 -14.70 6.66
CA LYS A 71 10.08 -15.45 7.80
C LYS A 71 8.56 -15.65 7.58
N PRO A 72 7.99 -16.75 8.09
CA PRO A 72 6.53 -16.89 8.16
C PRO A 72 5.93 -15.70 8.89
N LEU A 73 4.84 -15.16 8.34
CA LEU A 73 4.07 -14.10 8.98
C LEU A 73 3.12 -14.73 10.00
N PRO A 74 2.78 -14.02 11.09
CA PRO A 74 1.80 -14.51 12.04
C PRO A 74 0.44 -14.66 11.36
N GLU A 75 -0.26 -15.74 11.70
CA GLU A 75 -1.65 -15.94 11.31
C GLU A 75 -2.50 -14.76 11.77
N ILE A 76 -3.58 -14.49 11.06
CA ILE A 76 -4.56 -13.46 11.44
C ILE A 76 -5.50 -14.10 12.45
N THR A 77 -5.53 -13.57 13.67
CA THR A 77 -6.37 -14.12 14.74
C THR A 77 -7.78 -13.53 14.70
N PRO A 78 -8.81 -14.22 15.25
CA PRO A 78 -10.18 -13.70 15.23
C PRO A 78 -10.36 -12.32 15.89
N ASP A 79 -9.53 -11.97 16.87
CA ASP A 79 -9.52 -10.67 17.54
C ASP A 79 -8.96 -9.53 16.65
N GLU A 80 -8.20 -9.86 15.61
CA GLU A 80 -7.71 -8.88 14.62
C GLU A 80 -8.74 -8.57 13.52
N ILE A 81 -9.84 -9.34 13.42
CA ILE A 81 -10.84 -9.19 12.36
C ILE A 81 -11.89 -8.16 12.80
N PRO A 82 -11.89 -6.93 12.24
CA PRO A 82 -12.78 -5.87 12.70
C PRO A 82 -14.23 -6.05 12.20
N TYR A 83 -14.42 -6.77 11.09
CA TYR A 83 -15.71 -6.97 10.45
C TYR A 83 -15.67 -8.11 9.42
N ASN A 84 -16.85 -8.62 9.07
CA ASN A 84 -17.05 -9.59 8.00
C ASN A 84 -16.80 -8.97 6.63
N LEU A 85 -16.13 -9.70 5.76
CA LEU A 85 -15.88 -9.35 4.36
C LEU A 85 -16.89 -10.04 3.43
N PRO A 86 -17.02 -9.56 2.18
CA PRO A 86 -17.61 -10.36 1.11
C PRO A 86 -16.92 -11.73 0.94
N ASP A 87 -17.67 -12.74 0.49
CA ASP A 87 -17.15 -14.11 0.32
C ASP A 87 -15.98 -14.21 -0.68
N SER A 88 -15.88 -13.26 -1.62
CA SER A 88 -14.79 -13.20 -2.59
C SER A 88 -13.53 -12.51 -2.05
N TRP A 89 -13.57 -11.88 -0.88
CA TRP A 89 -12.47 -11.14 -0.28
C TRP A 89 -11.84 -11.93 0.87
N GLU A 90 -10.59 -11.63 1.20
CA GLU A 90 -9.86 -12.30 2.28
C GLU A 90 -8.97 -11.31 3.03
N TRP A 91 -8.92 -11.43 4.36
CA TRP A 91 -7.95 -10.70 5.16
C TRP A 91 -6.58 -11.34 4.98
N VAL A 92 -5.57 -10.52 4.65
CA VAL A 92 -4.20 -10.96 4.41
C VAL A 92 -3.21 -10.01 5.03
N ARG A 93 -2.01 -10.51 5.35
CA ARG A 93 -0.89 -9.66 5.74
C ARG A 93 -0.28 -9.04 4.48
N LEU A 94 0.11 -7.77 4.53
CA LEU A 94 0.68 -7.06 3.38
C LEU A 94 1.90 -7.79 2.76
N GLY A 95 2.72 -8.46 3.59
CA GLY A 95 3.87 -9.23 3.12
C GLY A 95 3.54 -10.57 2.43
N GLU A 96 2.27 -10.97 2.40
CA GLU A 96 1.79 -12.11 1.62
C GLU A 96 1.53 -11.72 0.16
N ILE A 97 1.18 -10.45 -0.10
CA ILE A 97 0.84 -9.97 -1.44
C ILE A 97 1.96 -9.19 -2.13
N GLY A 98 3.08 -8.93 -1.45
CA GLY A 98 4.20 -8.21 -2.04
C GLY A 98 5.43 -8.12 -1.15
N GLU A 99 6.50 -7.57 -1.71
CA GLU A 99 7.71 -7.25 -0.97
C GLU A 99 7.61 -5.88 -0.32
N THR A 100 8.00 -5.80 0.95
CA THR A 100 8.12 -4.52 1.66
C THR A 100 9.55 -4.33 2.10
N GLN A 101 10.05 -3.11 1.92
CA GLN A 101 11.36 -2.72 2.42
C GLN A 101 11.35 -1.26 2.85
N THR A 102 12.17 -0.93 3.84
CA THR A 102 12.42 0.46 4.23
C THR A 102 13.46 1.08 3.31
N GLY A 103 13.37 2.39 3.09
CA GLY A 103 14.46 3.14 2.46
C GLY A 103 15.71 3.17 3.34
N THR A 104 16.84 3.57 2.75
CA THR A 104 18.09 3.79 3.49
C THR A 104 18.78 5.04 2.96
N THR A 105 19.52 5.72 3.83
CA THR A 105 20.36 6.87 3.47
C THR A 105 21.82 6.46 3.62
N PRO A 106 22.61 6.43 2.53
CA PRO A 106 24.05 6.24 2.63
C PRO A 106 24.70 7.31 3.52
N PRO A 107 25.84 7.03 4.19
CA PRO A 107 26.48 8.00 5.07
C PRO A 107 26.74 9.33 4.37
N ARG A 108 26.17 10.42 4.90
CA ARG A 108 26.29 11.77 4.31
C ARG A 108 27.70 12.34 4.32
N LYS A 109 28.54 11.84 5.22
CA LYS A 109 29.95 12.23 5.34
C LYS A 109 30.81 11.74 4.16
N ASP A 110 30.41 10.66 3.49
CA ASP A 110 31.15 10.13 2.35
C ASP A 110 30.53 10.73 1.08
N ILE A 111 31.11 11.84 0.61
CA ILE A 111 30.56 12.60 -0.52
C ILE A 111 30.49 11.77 -1.81
N GLU A 112 31.34 10.76 -1.94
CA GLU A 112 31.34 9.79 -3.04
C GLU A 112 30.04 9.00 -3.17
N ASN A 113 29.19 8.95 -2.14
CA ASN A 113 27.89 8.30 -2.20
C ASN A 113 26.88 9.09 -3.05
N PHE A 114 27.10 10.40 -3.21
CA PHE A 114 26.16 11.30 -3.88
C PHE A 114 26.67 11.64 -5.29
N GLY A 115 25.74 11.87 -6.21
CA GLY A 115 26.04 12.10 -7.61
C GLY A 115 24.78 12.17 -8.45
N ASP A 116 24.88 11.89 -9.73
CA ASP A 116 23.81 12.00 -10.72
C ASP A 116 23.44 10.66 -11.39
N PHE A 117 23.95 9.53 -10.86
CA PHE A 117 23.74 8.22 -11.46
C PHE A 117 22.28 7.74 -11.34
N ILE A 118 21.64 7.96 -10.18
CA ILE A 118 20.23 7.64 -9.97
C ILE A 118 19.59 8.65 -8.99
N PRO A 119 18.33 9.06 -9.16
CA PRO A 119 17.67 9.95 -8.20
C PRO A 119 17.64 9.38 -6.79
N PHE A 120 17.83 10.25 -5.80
CA PHE A 120 17.76 9.92 -4.38
C PHE A 120 16.50 10.53 -3.76
N ILE A 121 15.49 9.70 -3.53
CA ILE A 121 14.15 10.13 -3.11
C ILE A 121 14.07 10.21 -1.59
N ASN A 122 13.68 11.37 -1.08
CA ASN A 122 13.41 11.66 0.34
C ASN A 122 11.91 11.93 0.57
N PRO A 123 11.43 11.91 1.83
CA PRO A 123 10.04 12.27 2.14
C PRO A 123 9.59 13.67 1.65
N GLY A 124 10.54 14.60 1.50
CA GLY A 124 10.29 15.95 0.97
C GLY A 124 9.89 15.95 -0.50
N ASP A 125 10.37 14.97 -1.26
CA ASP A 125 10.19 14.84 -2.70
C ASP A 125 8.81 14.30 -3.07
N ILE A 126 8.09 13.70 -2.12
CA ILE A 126 6.74 13.18 -2.32
C ILE A 126 5.72 14.28 -2.02
N LYS A 127 4.98 14.71 -3.04
CA LYS A 127 3.92 15.73 -2.95
C LYS A 127 2.82 15.41 -3.95
N ASN A 128 1.57 15.60 -3.55
CA ASN A 128 0.40 15.43 -4.44
C ASN A 128 0.40 14.10 -5.21
N TYR A 129 0.76 13.00 -4.54
CA TYR A 129 0.84 11.65 -5.13
C TYR A 129 1.90 11.47 -6.23
N GLN A 130 2.83 12.42 -6.35
CA GLN A 130 3.92 12.43 -7.32
C GLN A 130 5.28 12.50 -6.64
N ILE A 131 6.31 12.09 -7.37
CA ILE A 131 7.70 12.12 -6.94
C ILE A 131 8.42 13.23 -7.69
N ASN A 132 9.05 14.15 -6.96
CA ASN A 132 9.98 15.11 -7.52
C ASN A 132 11.39 14.50 -7.59
N TYR A 133 11.93 14.31 -8.80
CA TYR A 133 13.26 13.73 -9.00
C TYR A 133 14.39 14.76 -9.10
N SER A 134 14.11 16.06 -8.98
CA SER A 134 15.03 17.13 -9.38
C SER A 134 16.13 17.48 -8.37
N GLU A 135 16.01 17.05 -7.11
CA GLU A 135 16.77 17.69 -6.03
C GLU A 135 18.08 16.97 -5.67
N ASN A 136 18.13 15.63 -5.73
CA ASN A 136 19.29 14.87 -5.27
C ASN A 136 19.46 13.53 -6.02
N GLY A 137 20.70 13.04 -6.07
CA GLY A 137 21.01 11.72 -6.63
C GLY A 137 22.09 10.98 -5.85
N LEU A 138 22.13 9.66 -6.06
CA LEU A 138 23.21 8.79 -5.61
C LEU A 138 24.17 8.52 -6.76
N SER A 139 25.44 8.33 -6.44
CA SER A 139 26.41 7.71 -7.34
C SER A 139 26.19 6.19 -7.40
N LYS A 140 26.97 5.49 -8.24
CA LYS A 140 27.03 4.01 -8.22
C LYS A 140 27.46 3.47 -6.85
N ILE A 141 28.35 4.17 -6.14
CA ILE A 141 28.82 3.81 -4.80
C ILE A 141 27.69 4.02 -3.78
N GLY A 142 26.94 5.12 -3.89
CA GLY A 142 25.79 5.37 -3.03
C GLY A 142 24.70 4.31 -3.21
N LEU A 143 24.41 3.93 -4.46
CA LEU A 143 23.40 2.92 -4.76
C LEU A 143 23.78 1.54 -4.20
N SER A 144 25.06 1.15 -4.22
CA SER A 144 25.50 -0.14 -3.67
C SER A 144 25.35 -0.24 -2.14
N LYS A 145 25.34 0.90 -1.45
CA LYS A 145 25.01 1.05 -0.03
C LYS A 145 23.52 1.34 0.21
N GLY A 146 22.79 1.57 -0.87
CA GLY A 146 21.40 1.99 -0.93
C GLY A 146 20.42 0.84 -1.15
N ARG A 147 19.16 1.21 -1.41
CA ARG A 147 18.15 0.29 -1.91
C ARG A 147 17.56 0.89 -3.17
N LEU A 148 17.64 0.13 -4.24
CA LEU A 148 16.96 0.44 -5.47
C LEU A 148 15.46 0.18 -5.30
N ILE A 149 14.66 1.10 -5.81
CA ILE A 149 13.21 0.96 -5.92
C ILE A 149 12.89 0.81 -7.40
N GLU A 150 12.29 -0.30 -7.79
CA GLU A 150 11.92 -0.56 -9.19
C GLU A 150 10.70 0.29 -9.58
N GLU A 151 10.48 0.50 -10.88
CA GLU A 151 9.26 1.11 -11.38
C GLU A 151 8.01 0.36 -10.89
N ASN A 152 6.89 1.07 -10.75
CA ASN A 152 5.60 0.59 -10.27
C ASN A 152 5.57 0.18 -8.79
N SER A 153 6.67 0.40 -8.06
CA SER A 153 6.68 0.26 -6.60
C SER A 153 5.87 1.38 -5.93
N ILE A 154 5.16 1.05 -4.85
CA ILE A 154 4.49 2.03 -3.99
C ILE A 154 5.50 2.53 -2.94
N LEU A 155 5.74 3.84 -2.92
CA LEU A 155 6.52 4.49 -1.86
C LEU A 155 5.56 5.06 -0.82
N MET A 156 5.89 4.87 0.46
CA MET A 156 5.14 5.45 1.57
C MET A 156 6.10 5.95 2.64
N VAL A 157 5.88 7.18 3.10
CA VAL A 157 6.59 7.74 4.25
C VAL A 157 6.00 7.14 5.53
N CYS A 158 6.80 6.37 6.25
CA CYS A 158 6.39 5.67 7.48
C CYS A 158 7.00 6.26 8.77
N ILE A 159 7.81 7.32 8.68
CA ILE A 159 8.48 7.96 9.83
C ILE A 159 8.49 9.49 9.66
N GLY A 160 8.34 10.23 10.76
CA GLY A 160 8.53 11.68 10.83
C GLY A 160 7.24 12.51 10.60
N GLY A 161 7.38 13.84 10.50
CA GLY A 161 6.23 14.77 10.43
C GLY A 161 5.42 14.72 9.14
N SER A 162 5.73 13.82 8.20
CA SER A 162 5.04 13.68 6.92
C SER A 162 4.59 12.24 6.63
N ILE A 163 4.38 11.46 7.70
CA ILE A 163 3.81 10.11 7.63
C ILE A 163 2.55 10.08 6.77
N GLY A 164 2.42 9.04 5.95
CA GLY A 164 1.25 8.83 5.10
C GLY A 164 1.35 9.45 3.70
N LYS A 165 2.35 10.29 3.44
CA LYS A 165 2.70 10.66 2.06
C LYS A 165 3.06 9.41 1.26
N HIS A 166 2.52 9.30 0.06
CA HIS A 166 2.77 8.16 -0.82
C HIS A 166 2.72 8.58 -2.29
N ALA A 167 3.40 7.80 -3.13
CA ALA A 167 3.40 7.93 -4.58
C ALA A 167 3.78 6.59 -5.21
N ILE A 168 3.47 6.42 -6.49
CA ILE A 168 3.96 5.28 -7.29
C ILE A 168 5.23 5.72 -7.99
N ASN A 169 6.27 4.89 -7.97
CA ASN A 169 7.44 5.11 -8.81
C ASN A 169 7.04 4.93 -10.28
N ASN A 170 7.02 6.00 -11.04
CA ASN A 170 6.60 6.00 -12.46
C ASN A 170 7.79 6.09 -13.42
N ARG A 171 8.98 5.70 -12.95
CA ARG A 171 10.22 5.77 -13.70
C ARG A 171 11.12 4.57 -13.40
N ASP A 172 11.67 4.01 -14.48
CA ASP A 172 12.81 3.10 -14.45
C ASP A 172 14.16 3.83 -14.23
N LYS A 173 15.19 3.07 -13.84
CA LYS A 173 16.58 3.53 -13.63
C LYS A 173 17.05 4.55 -14.67
#